data_AF-A0A5R8P197-F1
#
_entry.id   AF-A0A5R8P197-F1
#
_cell.length_a   1.000
_cell.length_b   1.000
_cell.length_c   1.000
_cell.angle_alpha   90.00
_cell.angle_beta   90.00
_cell.angle_gamma   90.00
#
_symmetry.space_group_name_H-M   'P 1'
#
loop_
_entity.id
_entity.type
_entity.pdbx_description
1 polymer ?
#
loop_
_entity_poly.entity_id
_entity_poly.type
_entity_poly.pdbx_seq_one_letter_code
_entity_poly.pdbx_strand_id
1 'polypeptide(L)'
;MTWEELEQLPEEIAGQIELWDGRVVWLRRGPAEHQEFTNLMWSSLRRCAREAMGTDPEKCWRVHTETNIFFGRSGKSDFVTPDFLVQRCLPEPYQDLRAGDVLLVGEVLSPSNSQTDMEAKKARYAKAGIPWYWEVTLEREKSAIAMVHAYALESTHGKLPEGVRPLHPANYLLTGSWSPKDSDAIDAEHPFPIHIPWSELEF
;
A
#
# COMPACT_ATOMS: atom_id res chain seq x y z
N MET A 1 -14.24 -3.79 -18.79
CA MET A 1 -15.27 -3.52 -17.78
C MET A 1 -15.12 -2.08 -17.33
N THR A 2 -16.20 -1.31 -17.33
CA THR A 2 -16.24 0.03 -16.74
C THR A 2 -16.64 -0.03 -15.27
N TRP A 3 -16.47 1.06 -14.53
CA TRP A 3 -16.96 1.19 -13.16
C TRP A 3 -18.48 1.00 -13.07
N GLU A 4 -19.23 1.57 -14.01
CA GLU A 4 -20.70 1.46 -14.05
C GLU A 4 -21.17 0.02 -14.30
N GLU A 5 -20.40 -0.75 -15.09
CA GLU A 5 -20.65 -2.19 -15.26
C GLU A 5 -20.32 -2.99 -14.00
N LEU A 6 -19.26 -2.61 -13.27
CA LEU A 6 -18.88 -3.22 -11.99
C LEU A 6 -19.96 -3.00 -10.92
N GLU A 7 -20.52 -1.78 -10.84
CA GLU A 7 -21.58 -1.43 -9.89
C GLU A 7 -22.90 -2.18 -10.11
N GLN A 8 -23.10 -2.77 -11.28
CA GLN A 8 -24.27 -3.60 -11.58
C GLN A 8 -24.12 -5.05 -11.08
N LEU A 9 -22.92 -5.45 -10.67
CA LEU A 9 -22.69 -6.78 -10.10
C LEU A 9 -23.21 -6.83 -8.65
N PRO A 10 -23.57 -8.04 -8.15
CA PRO A 10 -23.78 -8.24 -6.72
C PRO A 10 -22.58 -7.76 -5.91
N GLU A 11 -22.83 -7.13 -4.76
CA GLU A 11 -21.80 -6.53 -3.91
C GLU A 11 -20.72 -7.54 -3.51
N GLU A 12 -21.10 -8.81 -3.27
CA GLU A 12 -20.18 -9.88 -2.91
C GLU A 12 -19.21 -10.23 -4.05
N ILE A 13 -19.59 -9.96 -5.29
CA ILE A 13 -18.77 -10.15 -6.49
C ILE A 13 -17.95 -8.90 -6.77
N ALA A 14 -18.58 -7.73 -6.77
CA ALA A 14 -17.91 -6.45 -7.04
C ALA A 14 -16.76 -6.21 -6.04
N GLY A 15 -16.97 -6.53 -4.76
CA GLY A 15 -15.95 -6.41 -3.72
C GLY A 15 -14.76 -7.37 -3.86
N GLN A 16 -14.78 -8.30 -4.82
CA GLN A 16 -13.67 -9.21 -5.12
C GLN A 16 -12.95 -8.84 -6.42
N ILE A 17 -13.23 -7.66 -6.99
CA ILE A 17 -12.70 -7.24 -8.27
C ILE A 17 -11.97 -5.91 -8.12
N GLU A 18 -10.75 -5.86 -8.64
CA GLU A 18 -10.06 -4.63 -9.03
C GLU A 18 -10.18 -4.43 -10.55
N LEU A 19 -10.15 -3.17 -10.99
CA LEU A 19 -10.10 -2.83 -12.41
C LEU A 19 -8.73 -2.24 -12.76
N TRP A 20 -7.93 -2.96 -13.53
CA TRP A 20 -6.61 -2.51 -13.97
C TRP A 20 -6.68 -1.98 -15.39
N ASP A 21 -6.98 -0.68 -15.52
CA ASP A 21 -7.27 -0.04 -16.81
C ASP A 21 -8.41 -0.78 -17.55
N GLY A 22 -9.54 -0.96 -16.85
CA GLY A 22 -10.73 -1.65 -17.33
C GLY A 22 -10.63 -3.18 -17.43
N ARG A 23 -9.47 -3.78 -17.13
CA ARG A 23 -9.31 -5.24 -17.02
C ARG A 23 -9.72 -5.72 -15.62
N VAL A 24 -10.56 -6.74 -15.58
CA VAL A 24 -11.01 -7.38 -14.34
C VAL A 24 -9.87 -8.20 -13.75
N VAL A 25 -9.51 -7.90 -12.50
CA VAL A 25 -8.55 -8.66 -11.70
C VAL A 25 -9.27 -9.14 -10.44
N TRP A 26 -9.24 -10.45 -10.21
CA TRP A 26 -9.88 -11.05 -9.04
C TRP A 26 -8.96 -10.99 -7.84
N LEU A 27 -9.45 -10.38 -6.77
CA LEU A 27 -8.81 -10.39 -5.46
C LEU A 27 -8.94 -11.79 -4.87
N ARG A 28 -7.83 -12.30 -4.33
CA ARG A 28 -7.85 -13.51 -3.52
C ARG A 28 -8.11 -13.11 -2.08
N ARG A 29 -9.08 -13.74 -1.43
CA ARG A 29 -9.23 -13.62 0.02
C ARG A 29 -8.03 -14.28 0.69
N GLY A 30 -7.22 -13.48 1.38
CA GLY A 30 -6.13 -13.97 2.21
C GLY A 30 -6.63 -14.80 3.40
N PRO A 31 -5.75 -15.53 4.09
CA PRO A 31 -6.07 -16.16 5.37
C PRO A 31 -6.44 -15.11 6.43
N ALA A 32 -7.03 -15.50 7.55
CA ALA A 32 -7.48 -14.57 8.60
C ALA A 32 -6.31 -13.70 9.13
N GLU A 33 -5.12 -14.28 9.21
CA GLU A 33 -3.88 -13.62 9.60
C GLU A 33 -3.55 -12.43 8.70
N HIS A 34 -3.89 -12.48 7.41
CA HIS A 34 -3.70 -11.36 6.51
C HIS A 34 -4.49 -10.14 6.98
N GLN A 35 -5.77 -10.33 7.34
CA GLN A 35 -6.59 -9.25 7.88
C GLN A 35 -6.07 -8.76 9.23
N GLU A 36 -5.62 -9.68 10.08
CA GLU A 36 -5.10 -9.35 11.40
C GLU A 36 -3.88 -8.42 11.29
N PHE A 37 -2.87 -8.80 10.51
CA PHE A 37 -1.66 -7.99 10.35
C PHE A 37 -1.93 -6.68 9.60
N THR A 38 -2.89 -6.65 8.67
CA THR A 38 -3.37 -5.40 8.06
C THR A 38 -3.93 -4.45 9.12
N ASN A 39 -4.75 -4.96 10.06
CA ASN A 39 -5.33 -4.16 11.13
C ASN A 39 -4.28 -3.66 12.13
N LEU A 40 -3.31 -4.51 12.50
CA LEU A 40 -2.21 -4.13 13.38
C LEU A 40 -1.35 -3.02 12.76
N MET A 41 -0.96 -3.17 11.49
CA MET A 41 -0.23 -2.14 10.74
C MET A 41 -1.02 -0.82 10.66
N TRP A 42 -2.32 -0.90 10.34
CA TRP A 42 -3.19 0.26 10.33
C TRP A 42 -3.22 0.97 11.69
N SER A 43 -3.40 0.23 12.78
CA SER A 43 -3.51 0.77 14.13
C SER A 43 -2.22 1.50 14.54
N SER A 44 -1.06 0.87 14.33
CA SER A 44 0.25 1.44 14.67
C SER A 44 0.60 2.66 13.80
N LEU A 45 0.35 2.61 12.49
CA LEU A 45 0.54 3.77 11.61
C LEU A 45 -0.40 4.91 12.00
N ARG A 46 -1.64 4.61 12.38
CA ARG A 46 -2.61 5.62 12.84
C ARG A 46 -2.17 6.27 14.15
N ARG A 47 -1.59 5.50 15.08
CA ARG A 47 -0.98 6.04 16.30
C ARG A 47 0.15 7.02 15.96
N CYS A 48 1.12 6.60 15.16
CA CYS A 48 2.26 7.43 14.74
C CYS A 48 1.80 8.70 14.00
N ALA A 49 0.82 8.60 13.10
CA ALA A 49 0.25 9.74 12.40
C ALA A 49 -0.35 10.78 13.37
N ARG A 50 -1.07 10.32 14.40
CA ARG A 50 -1.68 11.20 15.41
C ARG A 50 -0.62 11.89 16.27
N GLU A 51 0.42 11.17 16.68
CA GLU A 51 1.54 11.74 17.43
C GLU A 51 2.26 12.82 16.59
N ALA A 52 2.55 12.53 15.32
CA ALA A 52 3.17 13.47 14.41
C ALA A 52 2.30 14.74 14.22
N MET A 53 0.98 14.61 14.00
CA MET A 53 0.08 15.77 13.89
C MET A 53 -0.01 16.58 15.18
N GLY A 54 0.22 15.96 16.34
CA GLY A 54 0.30 16.67 17.62
C GLY A 54 1.51 17.61 17.71
N THR A 55 2.56 17.36 16.92
CA THR A 55 3.77 18.20 16.86
C THR A 55 3.78 19.19 15.71
N ASP A 56 3.05 18.91 14.63
CA ASP A 56 2.92 19.76 13.44
C ASP A 56 1.45 19.80 12.97
N PRO A 57 0.59 20.64 13.59
CA PRO A 57 -0.85 20.66 13.33
C PRO A 57 -1.25 21.14 11.93
N GLU A 58 -0.34 21.76 11.18
CA GLU A 58 -0.57 22.19 9.80
C GLU A 58 -0.58 20.99 8.84
N LYS A 59 -0.01 19.85 9.26
CA LYS A 59 -0.07 18.60 8.51
C LYS A 59 -1.26 17.77 8.97
N CYS A 60 -1.92 17.14 7.99
CA CYS A 60 -3.09 16.31 8.24
C CYS A 60 -2.96 15.00 7.45
N TRP A 61 -2.88 13.90 8.19
CA TRP A 61 -2.77 12.55 7.65
C TRP A 61 -3.92 11.66 8.13
N ARG A 62 -4.36 10.74 7.27
CA ARG A 62 -5.28 9.67 7.63
C ARG A 62 -4.72 8.32 7.19
N VAL A 63 -5.04 7.29 7.97
CA VAL A 63 -4.64 5.91 7.71
C VAL A 63 -5.89 5.07 7.52
N HIS A 64 -5.93 4.28 6.47
CA HIS A 64 -7.08 3.46 6.08
C HIS A 64 -6.62 2.04 5.71
N THR A 65 -7.56 1.12 5.75
CA THR A 65 -7.43 -0.24 5.20
C THR A 65 -8.37 -0.40 4.00
N GLU A 66 -8.03 -1.32 3.11
CA GLU A 66 -8.90 -1.82 2.03
C GLU A 66 -9.68 -0.72 1.27
N THR A 67 -9.03 0.42 1.01
CA THR A 67 -9.67 1.59 0.38
C THR A 67 -9.17 1.75 -1.06
N ASN A 68 -10.08 1.79 -2.02
CA ASN A 68 -9.75 1.90 -3.45
C ASN A 68 -8.98 3.20 -3.75
N ILE A 69 -7.86 3.06 -4.45
CA ILE A 69 -7.08 4.16 -5.01
C ILE A 69 -7.34 4.21 -6.51
N PHE A 70 -7.92 5.32 -6.99
CA PHE A 70 -8.17 5.53 -8.40
C PHE A 70 -6.99 6.25 -9.06
N PHE A 71 -6.43 5.67 -10.13
CA PHE A 71 -5.24 6.19 -10.80
C PHE A 71 -5.53 7.25 -11.86
N GLY A 72 -6.73 7.23 -12.46
CA GLY A 72 -7.16 8.24 -13.42
C GLY A 72 -7.41 9.60 -12.78
N ARG A 73 -7.12 10.69 -13.54
CA ARG A 73 -7.51 12.07 -13.17
C ARG A 73 -9.03 12.22 -13.05
N SER A 74 -9.76 11.41 -13.81
CA SER A 74 -11.22 11.28 -13.79
C SER A 74 -11.58 9.82 -14.04
N GLY A 75 -12.77 9.40 -13.59
CA GLY A 75 -13.25 8.03 -13.74
C GLY A 75 -12.72 7.07 -12.69
N LYS A 76 -13.31 5.87 -12.65
CA LYS A 76 -13.10 4.88 -11.60
C LYS A 76 -12.78 3.47 -12.13
N SER A 77 -12.65 3.33 -13.44
CA SER A 77 -12.35 2.05 -14.12
C SER A 77 -10.86 1.66 -14.08
N ASP A 78 -10.04 2.42 -13.35
CA ASP A 78 -8.65 2.09 -13.09
C ASP A 78 -8.32 2.32 -11.61
N PHE A 79 -8.34 1.24 -10.83
CA PHE A 79 -8.08 1.26 -9.40
C PHE A 79 -7.46 -0.03 -8.88
N VAL A 80 -6.85 0.10 -7.71
CA VAL A 80 -6.39 -1.01 -6.87
C VAL A 80 -6.74 -0.71 -5.42
N THR A 81 -6.71 -1.74 -4.59
CA THR A 81 -7.08 -1.69 -3.18
C THR A 81 -5.89 -2.22 -2.38
N PRO A 82 -5.03 -1.34 -1.84
CA PRO A 82 -3.97 -1.77 -0.92
C PRO A 82 -4.58 -2.26 0.39
N ASP A 83 -3.84 -3.09 1.10
CA ASP A 83 -4.26 -3.60 2.40
C ASP A 83 -4.33 -2.47 3.44
N PHE A 84 -3.31 -1.61 3.44
CA PHE A 84 -3.30 -0.37 4.22
C PHE A 84 -2.68 0.78 3.45
N LEU A 85 -3.05 2.01 3.81
CA LEU A 85 -2.50 3.22 3.19
C LEU A 85 -2.45 4.39 4.16
N VAL A 86 -1.59 5.35 3.83
CA VAL A 86 -1.54 6.69 4.44
C VAL A 86 -1.86 7.71 3.35
N GLN A 87 -2.81 8.60 3.63
CA GLN A 87 -3.17 9.71 2.75
C GLN A 87 -3.09 11.06 3.46
N ARG A 88 -3.09 12.13 2.68
CA ARG A 88 -3.39 13.48 3.17
C ARG A 88 -4.89 13.60 3.47
N CYS A 89 -5.25 14.56 4.29
CA CYS A 89 -6.66 14.89 4.48
C CYS A 89 -7.25 15.50 3.20
N LEU A 90 -8.38 14.95 2.77
CA LEU A 90 -9.13 15.44 1.63
C LEU A 90 -10.00 16.65 2.02
N PRO A 91 -10.23 17.60 1.11
CA PRO A 91 -10.98 18.83 1.38
C PRO A 91 -12.47 18.58 1.65
N GLU A 92 -13.07 17.52 1.09
CA GLU A 92 -14.49 17.21 1.31
C GLU A 92 -14.67 15.76 1.80
N PRO A 93 -15.72 15.49 2.59
CA PRO A 93 -16.04 14.13 3.00
C PRO A 93 -16.50 13.28 1.81
N TYR A 94 -16.25 11.96 1.89
CA TYR A 94 -16.66 10.96 0.89
C TYR A 94 -16.09 11.16 -0.53
N GLN A 95 -15.02 11.96 -0.67
CA GLN A 95 -14.31 12.06 -1.94
C GLN A 95 -13.61 10.76 -2.30
N ASP A 96 -13.59 10.46 -3.60
CA ASP A 96 -12.80 9.37 -4.15
C ASP A 96 -11.31 9.60 -3.88
N LEU A 97 -10.64 8.58 -3.35
CA LEU A 97 -9.21 8.65 -3.10
C LEU A 97 -8.41 8.52 -4.41
N ARG A 98 -7.67 9.59 -4.75
CA ARG A 98 -6.78 9.60 -5.91
C ARG A 98 -5.35 9.31 -5.48
N ALA A 99 -4.57 8.71 -6.38
CA ALA A 99 -3.17 8.39 -6.07
C ALA A 99 -2.33 9.61 -5.66
N GLY A 100 -2.66 10.81 -6.16
CA GLY A 100 -1.98 12.05 -5.76
C GLY A 100 -2.19 12.47 -4.30
N ASP A 101 -3.22 11.94 -3.64
CA ASP A 101 -3.51 12.21 -2.22
C ASP A 101 -2.84 11.17 -1.30
N VAL A 102 -2.35 10.06 -1.86
CA VAL A 102 -1.74 8.94 -1.13
C VAL A 102 -0.24 9.16 -0.97
N LEU A 103 0.25 8.96 0.25
CA LEU A 103 1.66 9.09 0.61
C LEU A 103 2.35 7.73 0.70
N LEU A 104 1.64 6.74 1.26
CA LEU A 104 2.15 5.40 1.47
C LEU A 104 1.05 4.38 1.15
N VAL A 105 1.43 3.32 0.45
CA VAL A 105 0.62 2.10 0.29
C VAL A 105 1.36 0.91 0.87
N GLY A 106 0.63 -0.04 1.44
CA GLY A 106 1.19 -1.24 2.03
C GLY A 106 0.42 -2.50 1.63
N GLU A 107 1.18 -3.57 1.40
CA GLU A 107 0.64 -4.90 1.06
C GLU A 107 1.18 -5.94 2.05
N VAL A 108 0.29 -6.76 2.58
CA VAL A 108 0.59 -7.91 3.44
C VAL A 108 0.72 -9.15 2.55
N LEU A 109 1.96 -9.61 2.41
CA LEU A 109 2.30 -10.72 1.56
C LEU A 109 2.12 -12.03 2.34
N SER A 110 1.05 -12.75 2.01
CA SER A 110 0.84 -14.14 2.41
C SER A 110 1.53 -15.11 1.43
N PRO A 111 1.76 -16.38 1.82
CA PRO A 111 2.29 -17.41 0.91
C PRO A 111 1.44 -17.66 -0.34
N SER A 112 0.17 -17.21 -0.36
CA SER A 112 -0.77 -17.38 -1.46
C SER A 112 -0.73 -16.26 -2.51
N ASN A 113 -0.02 -15.16 -2.22
CA ASN A 113 0.11 -14.05 -3.15
C ASN A 113 0.98 -14.46 -4.34
N SER A 114 0.50 -14.20 -5.56
CA SER A 114 1.27 -14.40 -6.79
C SER A 114 2.34 -13.31 -6.90
N GLN A 115 3.61 -13.70 -6.98
CA GLN A 115 4.71 -12.75 -7.15
C GLN A 115 4.48 -11.83 -8.35
N THR A 116 4.02 -12.39 -9.47
CA THR A 116 3.73 -11.63 -10.70
C THR A 116 2.64 -10.58 -10.49
N ASP A 117 1.58 -10.92 -9.74
CA ASP A 117 0.47 -9.99 -9.49
C ASP A 117 0.93 -8.86 -8.55
N MET A 118 1.77 -9.18 -7.55
CA MET A 118 2.33 -8.18 -6.63
C MET A 118 3.32 -7.25 -7.34
N GLU A 119 4.19 -7.77 -8.19
CA GLU A 119 5.09 -6.96 -9.02
C GLU A 119 4.30 -6.03 -9.95
N ALA A 120 3.23 -6.53 -10.58
CA ALA A 120 2.37 -5.71 -11.41
C ALA A 120 1.66 -4.62 -10.60
N LYS A 121 1.12 -4.94 -9.41
CA LYS A 121 0.46 -3.97 -8.52
C LYS A 121 1.45 -2.88 -8.04
N LYS A 122 2.65 -3.29 -7.61
CA LYS A 122 3.78 -2.42 -7.26
C LYS A 122 4.14 -1.45 -8.38
N ALA A 123 4.24 -1.93 -9.61
CA ALA A 123 4.53 -1.09 -10.78
C ALA A 123 3.41 -0.07 -11.06
N ARG A 124 2.14 -0.40 -10.78
CA ARG A 124 1.02 0.55 -10.90
C ARG A 124 1.12 1.67 -9.88
N TYR A 125 1.39 1.36 -8.62
CA TYR A 125 1.62 2.37 -7.58
C TYR A 125 2.76 3.32 -7.95
N ALA A 126 3.89 2.76 -8.42
CA ALA A 126 5.03 3.56 -8.86
C ALA A 126 4.68 4.48 -10.03
N LYS A 127 4.00 3.93 -11.06
CA LYS A 127 3.53 4.71 -12.22
C LYS A 127 2.57 5.83 -11.81
N ALA A 128 1.75 5.60 -10.78
CA ALA A 128 0.81 6.57 -10.24
C ALA A 128 1.49 7.66 -9.38
N GLY A 129 2.77 7.51 -9.06
CA GLY A 129 3.56 8.50 -8.34
C GLY A 129 3.43 8.43 -6.82
N ILE A 130 2.94 7.32 -6.25
CA ILE A 130 2.81 7.19 -4.80
C ILE A 130 4.21 7.12 -4.16
N PRO A 131 4.58 8.01 -3.23
CA PRO A 131 5.96 8.12 -2.77
C PRO A 131 6.53 6.89 -2.06
N TRP A 132 5.72 6.22 -1.23
CA TRP A 132 6.17 5.11 -0.39
C TRP A 132 5.35 3.85 -0.65
N TYR A 133 6.04 2.72 -0.72
CA TYR A 133 5.43 1.40 -0.84
C TYR A 133 6.04 0.46 0.19
N TRP A 134 5.20 -0.23 0.95
CA TRP A 134 5.62 -1.15 2.01
C TRP A 134 5.15 -2.57 1.70
N GLU A 135 6.03 -3.55 1.93
CA GLU A 135 5.71 -4.97 1.87
C GLU A 135 5.87 -5.57 3.27
N VAL A 136 4.81 -6.18 3.79
CA VAL A 136 4.81 -6.88 5.08
C VAL A 136 4.73 -8.37 4.80
N THR A 137 5.83 -9.09 4.95
CA THR A 137 5.89 -10.54 4.69
C THR A 137 5.56 -11.30 5.96
N LEU A 138 4.57 -12.20 5.90
CA LEU A 138 4.20 -13.07 7.02
C LEU A 138 5.07 -14.34 7.06
N GLU A 139 5.29 -14.85 8.28
CA GLU A 139 5.89 -16.18 8.47
C GLU A 139 4.98 -17.29 7.92
N ARG A 140 5.58 -18.38 7.44
CA ARG A 140 4.83 -19.52 6.85
C ARG A 140 4.23 -20.45 7.90
N GLU A 141 4.88 -20.58 9.04
CA GLU A 141 4.57 -21.59 10.06
C GLU A 141 4.00 -20.97 11.34
N LYS A 142 4.00 -19.64 11.43
CA LYS A 142 3.56 -18.87 12.59
C LYS A 142 2.76 -17.67 12.14
N SER A 143 1.72 -17.33 12.88
CA SER A 143 0.97 -16.09 12.72
C SER A 143 1.82 -14.93 13.26
N ALA A 144 2.83 -14.52 12.49
CA ALA A 144 3.78 -13.47 12.83
C ALA A 144 4.31 -12.78 11.56
N ILE A 145 4.80 -11.54 11.71
CA ILE A 145 5.53 -10.85 10.63
C ILE A 145 6.96 -11.39 10.58
N ALA A 146 7.38 -11.84 9.40
CA ALA A 146 8.76 -12.25 9.15
C ALA A 146 9.66 -11.04 8.86
N MET A 147 9.14 -10.09 8.07
CA MET A 147 9.93 -8.99 7.53
C MET A 147 9.04 -7.85 7.05
N VAL A 148 9.51 -6.62 7.22
CA VAL A 148 8.93 -5.42 6.59
C VAL A 148 9.96 -4.77 5.69
N HIS A 149 9.59 -4.52 4.45
CA HIS A 149 10.38 -3.73 3.51
C HIS A 149 9.69 -2.41 3.20
N ALA A 150 10.44 -1.32 3.28
CA ALA A 150 10.02 -0.01 2.82
C ALA A 150 10.76 0.34 1.53
N TYR A 151 10.00 0.85 0.57
CA TYR A 151 10.53 1.32 -0.69
C TYR A 151 10.13 2.78 -0.95
N ALA A 152 11.07 3.55 -1.50
CA ALA A 152 10.86 4.91 -1.96
C ALA A 152 10.73 4.95 -3.48
N LEU A 153 9.83 5.79 -3.99
CA LEU A 153 9.68 6.03 -5.42
C LEU A 153 10.97 6.64 -6.00
N GLU A 154 11.51 6.02 -7.04
CA GLU A 154 12.66 6.55 -7.78
C GLU A 154 12.25 7.85 -8.49
N SER A 155 12.84 8.97 -8.07
CA SER A 155 12.60 10.29 -8.66
C SER A 155 13.51 10.57 -9.87
N THR A 156 14.62 9.86 -9.99
CA THR A 156 15.58 9.97 -11.09
C THR A 156 16.06 8.60 -11.50
N HIS A 157 15.91 8.25 -12.78
CA HIS A 157 16.39 6.96 -13.29
C HIS A 157 17.91 6.84 -13.21
N GLY A 158 18.37 5.67 -12.78
CA GLY A 158 19.77 5.27 -12.95
C GLY A 158 20.22 5.26 -14.41
N LYS A 159 21.54 5.38 -14.64
CA LYS A 159 22.13 5.22 -15.99
C LYS A 159 22.05 3.76 -16.42
N LEU A 160 21.35 3.52 -17.53
CA LEU A 160 21.29 2.20 -18.16
C LEU A 160 22.24 2.13 -19.37
N PRO A 161 22.77 0.94 -19.71
CA PRO A 161 23.53 0.74 -20.94
C PRO A 161 22.76 1.14 -22.19
N GLU A 162 23.48 1.50 -23.26
CA GLU A 162 22.86 1.85 -24.54
C GLU A 162 21.95 0.71 -25.04
N GLY A 163 20.74 1.07 -25.47
CA GLY A 163 19.73 0.11 -25.94
C GLY A 163 18.89 -0.55 -24.83
N VAL A 164 19.25 -0.40 -23.55
CA VAL A 164 18.48 -0.95 -22.42
C VAL A 164 17.46 0.08 -21.94
N ARG A 165 16.21 -0.35 -21.75
CA ARG A 165 15.11 0.47 -21.22
C ARG A 165 14.48 -0.22 -20.01
N PRO A 166 14.05 0.52 -18.98
CA PRO A 166 13.35 -0.08 -17.87
C PRO A 166 11.99 -0.61 -18.35
N LEU A 167 11.56 -1.73 -17.76
CA LEU A 167 10.26 -2.32 -18.07
C LEU A 167 9.11 -1.39 -17.65
N HIS A 168 9.28 -0.69 -16.53
CA HIS A 168 8.30 0.26 -15.99
C HIS A 168 8.86 1.69 -16.02
N PRO A 169 8.01 2.69 -16.32
CA PRO A 169 8.44 4.09 -16.41
C PRO A 169 8.83 4.70 -15.06
N ALA A 170 8.40 4.10 -13.95
CA ALA A 170 8.76 4.47 -12.59
C ALA A 170 8.94 3.19 -11.77
N ASN A 171 9.88 3.20 -10.84
CA ASN A 171 10.22 2.04 -10.00
C ASN A 171 10.39 2.46 -8.55
N TYR A 172 10.32 1.48 -7.66
CA TYR A 172 10.58 1.63 -6.25
C TYR A 172 11.99 1.13 -5.91
N LEU A 173 12.71 1.86 -5.06
CA LEU A 173 14.01 1.47 -4.53
C LEU A 173 13.84 1.04 -3.08
N LEU A 174 14.45 -0.08 -2.68
CA LEU A 174 14.44 -0.54 -1.30
C LEU A 174 15.23 0.44 -0.42
N THR A 175 14.59 1.02 0.58
CA THR A 175 15.19 2.01 1.48
C THR A 175 15.17 1.62 2.95
N GLY A 176 14.40 0.59 3.31
CA GLY A 176 14.36 0.06 4.67
C GLY A 176 14.00 -1.42 4.69
N SER A 177 14.56 -2.14 5.65
CA SER A 177 14.32 -3.56 5.89
C SER A 177 14.42 -3.83 7.38
N TRP A 178 13.34 -4.36 7.96
CA TRP A 178 13.27 -4.68 9.39
C TRP A 178 12.76 -6.10 9.57
N SER A 179 13.33 -6.79 10.55
CA SER A 179 12.86 -8.09 11.02
C SER A 179 12.83 -8.10 12.54
N PRO A 180 11.94 -8.89 13.18
CA PRO A 180 11.96 -9.07 14.63
C PRO A 180 13.27 -9.68 15.18
N LYS A 181 14.12 -10.22 14.30
CA LYS A 181 15.41 -10.81 14.69
C LYS A 181 16.55 -9.79 14.71
N ASP A 182 16.42 -8.74 13.90
CA ASP A 182 17.51 -7.81 13.62
C ASP A 182 17.23 -6.38 14.14
N SER A 183 16.03 -6.12 14.67
CA SER A 183 15.59 -4.81 15.15
C SER A 183 14.51 -4.95 16.24
N ASP A 184 14.41 -3.97 17.14
CA ASP A 184 13.37 -3.94 18.18
C ASP A 184 12.06 -3.28 17.69
N ALA A 185 12.12 -2.55 16.59
CA ALA A 185 11.01 -1.81 16.01
C ALA A 185 11.20 -1.56 14.50
N ILE A 186 10.11 -1.15 13.85
CA ILE A 186 10.15 -0.53 12.52
C ILE A 186 10.29 0.98 12.71
N ASP A 187 11.41 1.54 12.23
CA ASP A 187 11.74 2.96 12.34
C ASP A 187 11.85 3.61 10.96
N ALA A 188 11.05 4.63 10.68
CA ALA A 188 11.11 5.39 9.44
C ALA A 188 10.83 6.88 9.66
N GLU A 189 11.51 7.77 8.92
CA GLU A 189 11.30 9.22 9.03
C GLU A 189 10.16 9.74 8.13
N HIS A 190 9.69 8.90 7.20
CA HIS A 190 8.72 9.27 6.19
C HIS A 190 7.58 8.25 6.08
N PRO A 191 6.35 8.68 5.70
CA PRO A 191 5.96 10.06 5.36
C PRO A 191 5.86 11.02 6.56
N PHE A 192 5.95 10.49 7.77
CA PHE A 192 6.12 11.17 9.04
C PHE A 192 6.98 10.27 9.95
N PRO A 193 7.46 10.74 11.11
CA PRO A 193 8.17 9.89 12.05
C PRO A 193 7.32 8.68 12.47
N ILE A 194 7.80 7.48 12.15
CA ILE A 194 7.18 6.20 12.44
C ILE A 194 8.13 5.42 13.33
N HIS A 195 7.60 5.00 14.48
CA HIS A 195 8.24 4.04 15.37
C HIS A 195 7.18 3.02 15.79
N ILE A 196 7.33 1.78 15.32
CA ILE A 196 6.39 0.69 15.60
C ILE A 196 7.17 -0.46 16.26
N PRO A 197 7.11 -0.57 17.60
CA PRO A 197 7.68 -1.72 18.31
C PRO A 197 7.03 -3.02 17.84
N TRP A 198 7.81 -4.10 17.75
CA TRP A 198 7.26 -5.41 17.35
C TRP A 198 6.15 -5.90 18.29
N SER A 199 6.17 -5.51 19.56
CA SER A 199 5.11 -5.82 20.52
C SER A 199 3.74 -5.23 20.15
N GLU A 200 3.67 -4.21 19.28
CA GLU A 200 2.38 -3.72 18.75
C GLU A 200 1.86 -4.59 17.60
N LEU A 201 2.71 -5.46 17.05
CA LEU A 201 2.43 -6.32 15.90
C LEU A 201 2.38 -7.80 16.30
N GLU A 202 2.32 -8.10 17.60
CA GLU A 202 2.12 -9.45 18.12
C GLU A 202 0.62 -9.78 18.18
N PHE A 203 0.29 -11.05 17.91
CA PHE A 203 -1.05 -11.64 17.94
C PHE A 203 -1.05 -12.91 18.81
#